data_AF-A0A7I5EE64-F1
#
_entry.id   AF-A0A7I5EE64-F1
#
_cell.length_a   1.000
_cell.length_b   1.000
_cell.length_c   1.000
_cell.angle_alpha   90.00
_cell.angle_beta   90.00
_cell.angle_gamma   90.00
#
_symmetry.space_group_name_H-M   'P 1'
#
loop_
_entity.id
_entity.type
_entity.pdbx_description
1 polymer ?
#
loop_
_entity_poly.entity_id
_entity_poly.type
_entity_poly.pdbx_seq_one_letter_code
_entity_poly.pdbx_strand_id
1 'polypeptide(L)'
;MSQKETYEELRRQRSYHERKLIDELKRKRFCIRLASTLPSETDVQRKIRKFIREILRFTKKNHLQEAFMKVQGARTNHYARAEATLYRSKMEGVWLNANQVKRSIQDAMEGLAMAHEAYKFLVLAETATNKLGQNFYDTDVEGVSIEPAFILKYTWKEMDFFDELQRNTEAEMKNAEIQLSLEQQSNPIVELIEIVSGLHKDMTKSFNHLHSKKRKTIKGEPKKRQGW
;
A
#
# COMPACT_ATOMS: atom_id res chain seq x y z
N MET A 1 -32.92 -61.63 -41.60
CA MET A 1 -31.98 -61.71 -40.46
C MET A 1 -32.37 -62.89 -39.60
N SER A 2 -31.41 -63.76 -39.30
CA SER A 2 -31.62 -64.96 -38.49
C SER A 2 -31.82 -64.57 -37.03
N GLN A 3 -32.73 -65.23 -36.30
CA GLN A 3 -32.95 -64.97 -34.86
C GLN A 3 -31.66 -65.03 -34.02
N LYS A 4 -30.65 -65.77 -34.49
CA LYS A 4 -29.30 -65.82 -33.89
C LYS A 4 -28.54 -64.49 -34.02
N GLU A 5 -28.65 -63.80 -35.16
CA GLU A 5 -27.98 -62.52 -35.40
C GLU A 5 -28.55 -61.45 -34.47
N THR A 6 -29.88 -61.42 -34.30
CA THR A 6 -30.57 -60.49 -33.39
C THR A 6 -30.19 -60.75 -31.93
N TYR A 7 -30.04 -62.02 -31.53
CA TYR A 7 -29.64 -62.38 -30.17
C TYR A 7 -28.18 -61.98 -29.87
N GLU A 8 -27.26 -62.19 -30.81
CA GLU A 8 -25.87 -61.76 -30.64
C GLU A 8 -25.75 -60.24 -30.54
N GLU A 9 -26.53 -59.51 -31.32
CA GLU A 9 -26.52 -58.05 -31.29
C GLU A 9 -27.03 -57.48 -29.96
N LEU A 10 -28.13 -58.05 -29.42
CA LEU A 10 -28.62 -57.70 -28.08
C LEU A 10 -27.59 -58.03 -26.99
N ARG A 11 -26.86 -59.14 -27.11
CA ARG A 11 -25.78 -59.52 -26.17
C ARG A 11 -24.61 -58.53 -26.21
N ARG A 12 -24.23 -58.07 -27.40
CA ARG A 12 -23.18 -57.05 -27.59
C ARG A 12 -23.62 -55.71 -27.01
N GLN A 13 -24.85 -55.28 -27.27
CA GLN A 13 -25.41 -54.04 -26.72
C GLN A 13 -25.47 -54.08 -25.19
N ARG A 14 -25.96 -55.18 -24.60
CA ARG A 14 -25.96 -55.35 -23.13
C ARG A 14 -24.56 -55.26 -22.56
N SER A 15 -23.60 -55.97 -23.15
CA SER A 15 -22.20 -55.95 -22.70
C SER A 15 -21.57 -54.55 -22.80
N TYR A 16 -21.91 -53.79 -23.83
CA TYR A 16 -21.46 -52.41 -24.00
C TYR A 16 -22.04 -51.48 -22.92
N HIS A 17 -23.34 -51.55 -22.68
CA HIS A 17 -24.00 -50.75 -21.66
C HIS A 17 -23.52 -51.09 -20.25
N GLU A 18 -23.31 -52.36 -19.93
CA GLU A 18 -22.73 -52.80 -18.65
C GLU A 18 -21.33 -52.22 -18.44
N ARG A 19 -20.44 -52.29 -19.45
CA ARG A 19 -19.10 -51.69 -19.37
C ARG A 19 -19.16 -50.18 -19.19
N LYS A 20 -20.03 -49.49 -19.95
CA LYS A 20 -20.23 -48.05 -19.81
C LYS A 20 -20.67 -47.67 -18.40
N LEU A 21 -21.59 -48.43 -17.80
CA LEU A 21 -22.08 -48.19 -16.45
C LEU A 21 -20.98 -48.43 -15.40
N ILE A 22 -20.19 -49.50 -15.57
CA ILE A 22 -19.04 -49.81 -14.72
C ILE A 22 -17.99 -48.69 -14.77
N ASP A 23 -17.66 -48.20 -15.97
CA ASP A 23 -16.66 -47.14 -16.14
C ASP A 23 -17.17 -45.81 -15.60
N GLU A 24 -18.45 -45.51 -15.75
CA GLU A 24 -19.07 -44.33 -15.15
C GLU A 24 -19.08 -44.40 -13.62
N LEU A 25 -19.37 -45.58 -13.05
CA LEU A 25 -19.29 -45.81 -11.60
C LEU A 25 -17.84 -45.73 -11.08
N LYS A 26 -16.87 -46.29 -11.81
CA LYS A 26 -15.44 -46.15 -11.49
C LYS A 26 -15.02 -44.69 -11.49
N ARG A 27 -15.42 -43.92 -12.51
CA ARG A 27 -15.16 -42.48 -12.60
C ARG A 27 -15.81 -41.73 -11.44
N LYS A 28 -17.09 -41.98 -11.13
CA LYS A 28 -17.79 -41.35 -10.00
C LYS A 28 -17.13 -41.68 -8.66
N ARG A 29 -16.76 -42.95 -8.42
CA ARG A 29 -16.01 -43.36 -7.21
C ARG A 29 -14.63 -42.72 -7.14
N PHE A 30 -13.93 -42.62 -8.27
CA PHE A 30 -12.63 -41.95 -8.34
C PHE A 30 -12.76 -40.44 -8.03
N CYS A 31 -13.80 -39.77 -8.55
CA CYS A 31 -14.11 -38.38 -8.23
C CYS A 31 -14.48 -38.19 -6.75
N ILE A 32 -15.22 -39.12 -6.13
CA ILE A 32 -15.51 -39.07 -4.69
C ILE A 32 -14.23 -39.29 -3.86
N ARG A 33 -13.32 -40.14 -4.34
CA ARG A 33 -12.02 -40.38 -3.71
C ARG A 33 -11.04 -39.20 -3.87
N LEU A 34 -11.21 -38.42 -4.94
CA LEU A 34 -10.45 -37.18 -5.21
C LEU A 34 -11.10 -35.94 -4.59
N ALA A 35 -12.40 -35.98 -4.30
CA ALA A 35 -13.06 -34.99 -3.46
C ALA A 35 -12.37 -35.08 -2.11
N SER A 36 -11.58 -34.06 -1.79
CA SER A 36 -10.79 -33.99 -0.58
C SER A 36 -11.64 -34.44 0.60
N THR A 37 -11.17 -35.47 1.32
CA THR A 37 -11.58 -35.69 2.70
C THR A 37 -11.56 -34.33 3.39
N LEU A 38 -12.67 -33.97 4.04
CA LEU A 38 -12.77 -32.75 4.82
C LEU A 38 -11.47 -32.56 5.63
N PRO A 39 -10.91 -31.33 5.68
CA PRO A 39 -9.67 -31.10 6.40
C PRO A 39 -9.83 -31.59 7.83
N SER A 40 -8.80 -32.24 8.40
CA SER A 40 -8.91 -32.70 9.78
C SER A 40 -9.01 -31.52 10.73
N GLU A 41 -9.58 -31.73 11.92
CA GLU A 41 -9.58 -30.74 13.00
C GLU A 41 -8.17 -30.19 13.25
N THR A 42 -7.16 -31.06 13.28
CA THR A 42 -5.77 -30.65 13.52
C THR A 42 -5.19 -29.78 12.41
N ASP A 43 -5.61 -29.99 11.14
CA ASP A 43 -5.16 -29.18 10.00
C ASP A 43 -5.76 -27.78 10.08
N VAL A 44 -7.05 -27.69 10.42
CA VAL A 44 -7.73 -26.40 10.57
C VAL A 44 -7.18 -25.62 11.75
N GLN A 45 -7.01 -26.25 12.91
CA GLN A 45 -6.38 -25.62 14.08
C GLN A 45 -4.94 -25.14 13.79
N ARG A 46 -4.17 -25.93 13.02
CA ARG A 46 -2.82 -25.53 12.57
C ARG A 46 -2.87 -24.29 11.67
N LYS A 47 -3.84 -24.21 10.76
CA LYS A 47 -4.05 -23.03 9.91
C LYS A 47 -4.43 -21.79 10.72
N ILE A 48 -5.35 -21.92 11.68
CA ILE A 48 -5.74 -20.83 12.59
C ILE A 48 -4.50 -20.26 13.29
N ARG A 49 -3.71 -21.13 13.94
CA ARG A 49 -2.46 -20.71 14.62
C ARG A 49 -1.47 -20.06 13.64
N LYS A 50 -1.37 -20.57 12.41
CA LYS A 50 -0.48 -20.01 11.40
C LYS A 50 -0.89 -18.59 11.02
N PHE A 51 -2.16 -18.34 10.74
CA PHE A 51 -2.64 -17.00 10.38
C PHE A 51 -2.46 -16.00 11.52
N ILE A 52 -2.74 -16.41 12.77
CA ILE A 52 -2.48 -15.56 13.95
C ILE A 52 -0.99 -15.20 14.03
N ARG A 53 -0.07 -16.17 13.87
CA ARG A 53 1.38 -15.87 13.84
C ARG A 53 1.77 -14.92 12.70
N GLU A 54 1.15 -15.04 11.53
CA GLU A 54 1.42 -14.12 10.41
C GLU A 54 1.00 -12.69 10.76
N ILE A 55 -0.21 -12.51 11.32
CA ILE A 55 -0.70 -11.23 11.82
C ILE A 55 0.25 -10.65 12.88
N LEU A 56 0.65 -11.46 13.87
CA LEU A 56 1.58 -11.04 14.92
C LEU A 56 2.96 -10.67 14.37
N ARG A 57 3.44 -11.40 13.36
CA ARG A 57 4.70 -11.09 12.69
C ARG A 57 4.63 -9.75 11.98
N PHE A 58 3.53 -9.46 11.28
CA PHE A 58 3.36 -8.19 10.57
C PHE A 58 3.24 -6.99 11.51
N THR A 59 2.63 -7.18 12.69
CA THR A 59 2.44 -6.13 13.69
C THR A 59 3.71 -5.91 14.53
N LYS A 60 4.35 -6.96 15.05
CA LYS A 60 5.56 -6.86 15.88
C LYS A 60 6.82 -6.40 15.14
N LYS A 61 6.99 -6.77 13.86
CA LYS A 61 8.19 -6.41 13.08
C LYS A 61 8.08 -5.05 12.40
N ASN A 62 7.06 -4.27 12.75
CA ASN A 62 6.75 -3.06 12.04
C ASN A 62 7.51 -1.85 12.59
N HIS A 63 8.39 -1.28 11.78
CA HIS A 63 9.12 -0.05 12.09
C HIS A 63 8.57 1.18 11.35
N LEU A 64 7.34 1.11 10.85
CA LEU A 64 6.77 2.17 9.99
C LEU A 64 6.46 3.45 10.76
N GLN A 65 6.06 3.37 12.03
CA GLN A 65 5.94 4.57 12.85
C GLN A 65 7.30 5.26 13.00
N GLU A 66 8.36 4.49 13.25
CA GLU A 66 9.72 5.03 13.35
C GLU A 66 10.19 5.60 12.02
N ALA A 67 9.93 4.91 10.91
CA ALA A 67 10.23 5.40 9.57
C ALA A 67 9.49 6.71 9.26
N PHE A 68 8.20 6.79 9.58
CA PHE A 68 7.40 8.01 9.45
C PHE A 68 8.01 9.15 10.27
N MET A 69 8.26 8.94 11.56
CA MET A 69 8.84 9.95 12.45
C MET A 69 10.21 10.42 11.97
N LYS A 70 11.02 9.52 11.44
CA LYS A 70 12.35 9.84 10.89
C LYS A 70 12.24 10.74 9.65
N VAL A 71 11.33 10.43 8.73
CA VAL A 71 11.10 11.27 7.54
C VAL A 71 10.52 12.62 7.96
N GLN A 72 9.51 12.63 8.84
CA GLN A 72 8.87 13.84 9.33
C GLN A 72 9.85 14.76 10.06
N GLY A 73 10.73 14.20 10.91
CA GLY A 73 11.77 14.95 11.61
C GLY A 73 12.79 15.62 10.68
N ALA A 74 12.98 15.10 9.46
CA ALA A 74 13.85 15.68 8.45
C ALA A 74 13.15 16.71 7.54
N ARG A 75 11.86 17.01 7.78
CA ARG A 75 11.04 17.89 6.92
C ARG A 75 11.68 19.26 6.69
N THR A 76 12.04 19.94 7.77
CA THR A 76 12.60 21.30 7.71
C THR A 76 13.91 21.34 6.92
N ASN A 77 14.76 20.34 7.08
CA ASN A 77 16.02 20.22 6.33
C ASN A 77 15.80 20.03 4.83
N HIS A 78 14.82 19.21 4.45
CA HIS A 78 14.50 19.03 3.04
C HIS A 78 13.94 20.31 2.42
N TYR A 79 13.02 20.99 3.09
CA TYR A 79 12.43 22.23 2.56
C TYR A 79 13.46 23.38 2.49
N ALA A 80 14.36 23.50 3.47
CA ALA A 80 15.44 24.48 3.43
C ALA A 80 16.40 24.28 2.25
N ARG A 81 16.47 23.06 1.70
CA ARG A 81 17.31 22.70 0.55
C ARG A 81 16.55 22.69 -0.78
N ALA A 82 15.28 23.12 -0.80
CA ALA A 82 14.39 22.98 -1.95
C ALA A 82 14.27 21.52 -2.45
N GLU A 83 14.23 20.56 -1.51
CA GLU A 83 14.12 19.13 -1.78
C GLU A 83 12.70 18.60 -1.46
N ALA A 84 11.65 19.41 -1.66
CA ALA A 84 10.27 18.99 -1.34
C ALA A 84 9.84 17.73 -2.10
N THR A 85 10.29 17.56 -3.35
CA THR A 85 10.06 16.33 -4.14
C THR A 85 10.64 15.10 -3.44
N LEU A 86 11.89 15.18 -2.95
CA LEU A 86 12.54 14.07 -2.27
C LEU A 86 11.85 13.73 -0.95
N TYR A 87 11.44 14.75 -0.19
CA TYR A 87 10.66 14.55 1.03
C TYR A 87 9.33 13.83 0.72
N ARG A 88 8.59 14.28 -0.30
CA ARG A 88 7.35 13.64 -0.74
C ARG A 88 7.58 12.18 -1.12
N SER A 89 8.59 11.87 -1.93
CA SER A 89 8.89 10.49 -2.33
C SER A 89 9.24 9.59 -1.14
N LYS A 90 9.94 10.12 -0.13
CA LYS A 90 10.20 9.37 1.11
C LYS A 90 8.93 9.09 1.90
N MET A 91 8.03 10.07 2.00
CA MET A 91 6.72 9.89 2.64
C MET A 91 5.86 8.87 1.86
N GLU A 92 5.84 8.95 0.54
CA GLU A 92 5.14 7.98 -0.30
C GLU A 92 5.67 6.55 -0.09
N GLY A 93 6.99 6.37 0.08
CA GLY A 93 7.57 5.08 0.44
C GLY A 93 7.05 4.53 1.77
N VAL A 94 6.88 5.39 2.79
CA VAL A 94 6.27 5.01 4.07
C VAL A 94 4.81 4.61 3.87
N TRP A 95 4.05 5.39 3.11
CA TRP A 95 2.64 5.13 2.82
C TRP A 95 2.44 3.80 2.07
N LEU A 96 3.26 3.53 1.05
CA LEU A 96 3.21 2.28 0.28
C LEU A 96 3.51 1.06 1.16
N ASN A 97 4.53 1.15 2.02
CA ASN A 97 4.85 0.07 2.94
C ASN A 97 3.73 -0.15 3.98
N ALA A 98 3.14 0.92 4.51
CA ALA A 98 1.99 0.82 5.41
C ALA A 98 0.80 0.13 4.73
N ASN A 99 0.52 0.50 3.48
CA ASN A 99 -0.53 -0.13 2.68
C ASN A 99 -0.26 -1.61 2.42
N GLN A 100 0.98 -1.98 2.12
CA GLN A 100 1.37 -3.38 1.91
C GLN A 100 1.19 -4.21 3.18
N VAL A 101 1.64 -3.71 4.34
CA VAL A 101 1.50 -4.41 5.62
C VAL A 101 0.02 -4.56 5.98
N LYS A 102 -0.76 -3.49 5.85
CA LYS A 102 -2.20 -3.50 6.09
C LYS A 102 -2.92 -4.55 5.24
N ARG A 103 -2.64 -4.61 3.92
CA ARG A 103 -3.17 -5.64 3.03
C ARG A 103 -2.77 -7.05 3.46
N SER A 104 -1.52 -7.24 3.84
CA SER A 104 -1.04 -8.55 4.30
C SER A 104 -1.76 -9.01 5.58
N ILE A 105 -2.11 -8.09 6.47
CA ILE A 105 -2.93 -8.38 7.66
C ILE A 105 -4.36 -8.72 7.24
N GLN A 106 -4.97 -7.96 6.32
CA GLN A 106 -6.30 -8.25 5.78
C GLN A 106 -6.38 -9.65 5.16
N ASP A 107 -5.43 -10.00 4.30
CA ASP A 107 -5.38 -11.33 3.65
C ASP A 107 -5.28 -12.45 4.71
N ALA A 108 -4.44 -12.25 5.74
CA ALA A 108 -4.31 -13.21 6.84
C ALA A 108 -5.58 -13.29 7.70
N MET A 109 -6.29 -12.17 7.91
CA MET A 109 -7.58 -12.14 8.61
C MET A 109 -8.67 -12.89 7.84
N GLU A 110 -8.75 -12.70 6.52
CA GLU A 110 -9.69 -13.44 5.68
C GLU A 110 -9.40 -14.94 5.74
N GLY A 111 -8.12 -15.31 5.64
CA GLY A 111 -7.65 -16.69 5.84
C GLY A 111 -8.06 -17.27 7.19
N LEU A 112 -7.92 -16.47 8.25
CA LEU A 112 -8.29 -16.84 9.61
C LEU A 112 -9.81 -17.01 9.77
N ALA A 113 -10.60 -16.09 9.22
CA ALA A 113 -12.07 -16.15 9.26
C ALA A 113 -12.58 -17.42 8.56
N MET A 114 -12.06 -17.72 7.37
CA MET A 114 -12.36 -18.97 6.66
C MET A 114 -11.96 -20.21 7.45
N ALA A 115 -10.83 -20.17 8.16
CA ALA A 115 -10.38 -21.29 8.99
C ALA A 115 -11.28 -21.52 10.22
N HIS A 116 -11.75 -20.46 10.88
CA HIS A 116 -12.73 -20.58 11.96
C HIS A 116 -14.09 -21.08 11.45
N GLU A 117 -14.52 -20.64 10.26
CA GLU A 117 -15.76 -21.13 9.64
C GLU A 117 -15.64 -22.61 9.27
N ALA A 118 -14.52 -23.03 8.69
CA ALA A 118 -14.23 -24.44 8.41
C ALA A 118 -14.23 -25.27 9.70
N TYR A 119 -13.66 -24.74 10.79
CA TYR A 119 -13.68 -25.41 12.09
C TYR A 119 -15.11 -25.60 12.62
N LYS A 120 -15.96 -24.56 12.50
CA LYS A 120 -17.38 -24.63 12.86
C LYS A 120 -18.11 -25.70 12.05
N PHE A 121 -17.83 -25.84 10.75
CA PHE A 121 -18.42 -26.91 9.94
C PHE A 121 -17.98 -28.31 10.39
N LEU A 122 -16.71 -28.49 10.76
CA LEU A 122 -16.22 -29.77 11.27
C LEU A 122 -16.91 -30.18 12.59
N VAL A 123 -17.15 -29.20 13.46
CA VAL A 123 -17.89 -29.40 14.71
C VAL A 123 -19.34 -29.78 14.43
N LEU A 124 -20.02 -29.08 13.50
CA LEU A 124 -21.40 -29.40 13.11
C LEU A 124 -21.52 -30.77 12.44
N ALA A 125 -20.50 -31.19 11.70
CA ALA A 125 -20.46 -32.50 11.06
C ALA A 125 -20.08 -33.65 12.02
N GLU A 126 -19.94 -33.38 13.32
CA GLU A 126 -19.49 -34.33 14.36
C GLU A 126 -18.10 -34.95 14.09
N THR A 127 -17.37 -34.42 13.12
CA THR A 127 -15.99 -34.82 12.78
C THR A 127 -14.94 -34.19 13.70
N ALA A 128 -15.32 -33.14 14.42
CA ALA A 128 -14.54 -32.52 15.49
C ALA A 128 -15.35 -32.52 16.78
N THR A 129 -14.70 -32.69 17.93
CA THR A 129 -15.42 -32.79 19.21
C THR A 129 -15.65 -31.41 19.81
N ASN A 130 -16.89 -31.06 20.18
CA ASN A 130 -17.21 -29.79 20.88
C ASN A 130 -16.33 -29.54 22.13
N LYS A 131 -15.94 -30.62 22.84
CA LYS A 131 -15.05 -30.55 24.00
C LYS A 131 -13.61 -30.14 23.66
N LEU A 132 -13.11 -30.52 22.48
CA LEU A 132 -11.79 -30.09 22.00
C LEU A 132 -11.82 -28.64 21.51
N GLY A 133 -12.98 -28.17 21.03
CA GLY A 133 -13.18 -26.78 20.63
C GLY A 133 -13.02 -25.77 21.76
N GLN A 134 -13.61 -26.02 22.93
CA GLN A 134 -13.42 -25.16 24.11
C GLN A 134 -11.95 -25.15 24.55
N ASN A 135 -11.33 -26.33 24.71
CA ASN A 135 -9.92 -26.43 25.07
C ASN A 135 -8.97 -25.76 24.06
N PHE A 136 -9.33 -25.72 22.77
CA PHE A 136 -8.53 -25.05 21.74
C PHE A 136 -8.59 -23.52 21.88
N TYR A 137 -9.77 -22.96 22.11
CA TYR A 137 -9.94 -21.51 22.26
C TYR A 137 -9.42 -20.97 23.59
N ASP A 138 -9.26 -21.83 24.61
CA ASP A 138 -8.57 -21.50 25.86
C ASP A 138 -7.04 -21.39 25.71
N THR A 139 -6.49 -21.69 24.52
CA THR A 139 -5.05 -21.54 24.24
C THR A 139 -4.71 -20.19 23.62
N ASP A 140 -3.43 -19.82 23.72
CA ASP A 140 -2.88 -18.64 23.08
C ASP A 140 -1.86 -18.98 21.98
N VAL A 141 -1.58 -17.98 21.15
CA VAL A 141 -0.45 -17.96 20.22
C VAL A 141 0.41 -16.76 20.59
N GLU A 142 1.60 -17.01 21.13
CA GLU A 142 2.55 -15.97 21.53
C GLU A 142 1.94 -14.93 22.50
N GLY A 143 1.09 -15.38 23.43
CA GLY A 143 0.42 -14.51 24.42
C GLY A 143 -0.85 -13.82 23.91
N VAL A 144 -1.30 -14.14 22.69
CA VAL A 144 -2.53 -13.60 22.09
C VAL A 144 -3.58 -14.72 22.04
N SER A 145 -4.71 -14.52 22.71
CA SER A 145 -5.81 -15.49 22.76
C SER A 145 -6.29 -15.86 21.36
N ILE A 146 -6.52 -17.15 21.10
CA ILE A 146 -7.04 -17.66 19.81
C ILE A 146 -8.55 -17.42 19.69
N GLU A 147 -9.20 -16.98 20.76
CA GLU A 147 -10.63 -16.70 20.76
C GLU A 147 -11.01 -15.75 19.60
N PRO A 148 -11.99 -16.12 18.74
CA PRO A 148 -12.31 -15.34 17.55
C PRO A 148 -12.71 -13.90 17.86
N ALA A 149 -13.45 -13.67 18.96
CA ALA A 149 -13.88 -12.33 19.37
C ALA A 149 -12.68 -11.46 19.78
N PHE A 150 -11.72 -12.05 20.50
CA PHE A 150 -10.50 -11.35 20.90
C PHE A 150 -9.62 -11.03 19.69
N ILE A 151 -9.34 -12.01 18.83
CA ILE A 151 -8.50 -11.80 17.65
C ILE A 151 -9.10 -10.77 16.71
N LEU A 152 -10.40 -10.84 16.45
CA LEU A 152 -11.07 -9.85 15.61
C LEU A 152 -10.84 -8.45 16.17
N LYS A 153 -11.10 -8.24 17.48
CA LYS A 153 -10.89 -6.94 18.13
C LYS A 153 -9.43 -6.49 18.09
N TYR A 154 -8.49 -7.40 18.31
CA TYR A 154 -7.05 -7.12 18.21
C TYR A 154 -6.70 -6.63 16.81
N THR A 155 -7.12 -7.36 15.77
CA THR A 155 -6.78 -7.02 14.39
C THR A 155 -7.42 -5.72 13.92
N TRP A 156 -8.65 -5.43 14.33
CA TRP A 156 -9.28 -4.13 14.04
C TRP A 156 -8.46 -2.96 14.59
N LYS A 157 -7.96 -3.06 15.83
CA LYS A 157 -7.11 -2.02 16.40
C LYS A 157 -5.80 -1.83 15.63
N GLU A 158 -5.20 -2.92 15.18
CA GLU A 158 -3.98 -2.86 14.36
C GLU A 158 -4.28 -2.22 13.00
N MET A 159 -5.42 -2.51 12.39
CA MET A 159 -5.85 -1.87 11.16
C MET A 159 -6.15 -0.38 11.33
N ASP A 160 -6.79 0.03 12.43
CA ASP A 160 -7.05 1.43 12.76
C ASP A 160 -5.73 2.22 12.88
N PHE A 161 -4.70 1.61 13.50
CA PHE A 161 -3.36 2.18 13.56
C PHE A 161 -2.78 2.44 12.16
N PHE A 162 -2.90 1.47 11.23
CA PHE A 162 -2.44 1.67 9.86
C PHE A 162 -3.24 2.73 9.11
N ASP A 163 -4.55 2.81 9.33
CA ASP A 163 -5.40 3.85 8.76
C ASP A 163 -4.98 5.24 9.22
N GLU A 164 -4.69 5.40 10.51
CA GLU A 164 -4.19 6.66 11.05
C GLU A 164 -2.82 7.02 10.46
N LEU A 165 -1.90 6.06 10.41
CA LEU A 165 -0.57 6.27 9.81
C LEU A 165 -0.66 6.67 8.33
N GLN A 166 -1.55 6.03 7.56
CA GLN A 166 -1.78 6.37 6.16
C GLN A 166 -2.31 7.80 6.01
N ARG A 167 -3.33 8.18 6.80
CA ARG A 167 -3.88 9.55 6.79
C ARG A 167 -2.83 10.60 7.14
N ASN A 168 -2.00 10.33 8.14
CA ASN A 168 -0.92 11.23 8.54
C ASN A 168 0.13 11.38 7.43
N THR A 169 0.49 10.27 6.77
CA THR A 169 1.45 10.30 5.67
C THR A 169 0.89 11.03 4.44
N GLU A 170 -0.39 10.82 4.11
CA GLU A 170 -1.08 11.56 3.05
C GLU A 170 -1.16 13.06 3.31
N ALA A 171 -1.41 13.46 4.55
CA ALA A 171 -1.39 14.87 4.94
C ALA A 171 0.00 15.49 4.75
N GLU A 172 1.06 14.78 5.15
CA GLU A 172 2.44 15.24 4.94
C GLU A 172 2.83 15.30 3.45
N MET A 173 2.37 14.35 2.64
CA MET A 173 2.56 14.39 1.19
C MET A 173 1.87 15.61 0.55
N LYS A 174 0.64 15.95 0.98
CA LYS A 174 -0.07 17.15 0.52
C LYS A 174 0.69 18.42 0.91
N ASN A 175 1.21 18.48 2.14
CA ASN A 175 2.04 19.62 2.58
C ASN A 175 3.31 19.76 1.71
N ALA A 176 3.94 18.63 1.37
CA ALA A 176 5.10 18.62 0.48
C ALA A 176 4.76 19.13 -0.94
N GLU A 177 3.56 18.83 -1.44
CA GLU A 177 3.09 19.30 -2.75
C GLU A 177 2.82 20.80 -2.77
N ILE A 178 2.31 21.36 -1.67
CA ILE A 178 2.19 22.82 -1.48
C ILE A 178 3.58 23.45 -1.49
N GLN A 179 4.54 22.89 -0.75
CA GLN A 179 5.91 23.40 -0.69
C GLN A 179 6.60 23.32 -2.06
N LEU A 180 6.41 22.24 -2.80
CA LEU A 180 6.93 22.07 -4.15
C LEU A 180 6.37 23.13 -5.11
N SER A 181 5.09 23.47 -4.95
CA SER A 181 4.47 24.55 -5.72
C SER A 181 5.11 25.90 -5.39
N LEU A 182 5.46 26.16 -4.12
CA LEU A 182 6.18 27.38 -3.72
C LEU A 182 7.62 27.43 -4.27
N GLU A 183 8.33 26.30 -4.26
CA GLU A 183 9.68 26.18 -4.83
C GLU A 183 9.66 26.43 -6.36
N GLN A 184 8.66 25.91 -7.05
CA GLN A 184 8.45 26.14 -8.49
C GLN A 184 7.99 27.55 -8.80
N GLN A 185 7.22 28.17 -7.90
CA GLN A 185 6.82 29.57 -7.96
C GLN A 185 7.95 30.54 -7.60
N SER A 186 9.23 30.13 -7.59
CA SER A 186 10.39 31.03 -7.46
C SER A 186 10.57 32.04 -8.63
N ASN A 187 9.50 32.42 -9.33
CA ASN A 187 9.52 33.46 -10.36
C ASN A 187 9.42 34.93 -9.83
N PRO A 188 8.75 35.27 -8.71
CA PRO A 188 8.62 36.66 -8.28
C PRO A 188 9.91 37.21 -7.65
N ILE A 189 10.76 36.38 -7.06
CA ILE A 189 12.08 36.81 -6.57
C ILE A 189 13.02 37.05 -7.75
N VAL A 190 12.98 36.21 -8.78
CA VAL A 190 13.75 36.39 -10.01
C VAL A 190 13.26 37.64 -10.75
N GLU A 191 11.95 37.82 -10.90
CA GLU A 191 11.34 39.04 -11.46
C GLU A 191 11.72 40.28 -10.65
N LEU A 192 11.72 40.23 -9.31
CA LEU A 192 12.18 41.34 -8.47
C LEU A 192 13.67 41.63 -8.66
N ILE A 193 14.52 40.60 -8.75
CA ILE A 193 15.96 40.75 -9.02
C ILE A 193 16.17 41.38 -10.41
N GLU A 194 15.40 40.98 -11.42
CA GLU A 194 15.44 41.54 -12.76
C GLU A 194 14.97 43.00 -12.79
N ILE A 195 13.87 43.33 -12.08
CA ILE A 195 13.36 44.70 -11.95
C ILE A 195 14.38 45.60 -11.24
N VAL A 196 14.95 45.14 -10.12
CA VAL A 196 15.97 45.88 -9.37
C VAL A 196 17.25 46.05 -10.20
N SER A 197 17.65 45.01 -10.94
CA SER A 197 18.80 45.07 -11.85
C SER A 197 18.55 46.03 -13.03
N GLY A 198 17.32 46.09 -13.55
CA GLY A 198 16.90 47.03 -14.59
C GLY A 198 16.96 48.47 -14.10
N LEU A 199 16.35 48.75 -12.95
CA LEU A 199 16.40 50.05 -12.28
C LEU A 199 17.83 50.53 -12.01
N HIS A 200 18.69 49.64 -11.54
CA HIS A 200 20.09 49.97 -11.28
C HIS A 200 20.85 50.35 -12.57
N LYS A 201 20.62 49.60 -13.66
CA LYS A 201 21.21 49.91 -14.98
C LYS A 201 20.73 51.27 -15.51
N ASP A 202 19.45 51.59 -15.35
CA ASP A 202 18.89 52.85 -15.86
C ASP A 202 19.31 54.07 -15.03
N MET A 203 19.43 53.92 -13.70
CA MET A 203 20.06 54.93 -12.85
C MET A 203 21.52 55.16 -13.24
N THR A 204 22.29 54.10 -13.48
CA THR A 204 23.69 54.20 -13.88
C THR A 204 23.86 54.89 -15.23
N LYS A 205 23.00 54.56 -16.21
CA LYS A 205 22.96 55.25 -17.51
C LYS A 205 22.64 56.74 -17.36
N SER A 206 21.63 57.07 -16.56
CA SER A 206 21.21 58.45 -16.32
C SER A 206 22.30 59.27 -15.63
N PHE A 207 22.97 58.68 -14.63
CA PHE A 207 24.09 59.29 -13.93
C PHE A 207 25.27 59.56 -14.86
N ASN A 208 25.64 58.57 -15.69
CA ASN A 208 26.70 58.72 -16.70
C ASN A 208 26.35 59.79 -17.76
N HIS A 209 25.09 59.85 -18.18
CA HIS A 209 24.62 60.88 -19.10
C HIS A 209 24.74 62.28 -18.50
N LEU A 210 24.32 62.47 -17.25
CA LEU A 210 24.46 63.73 -16.52
C LEU A 210 25.92 64.14 -16.32
N HIS A 211 26.79 63.19 -15.99
CA HIS A 211 28.24 63.43 -15.88
C HIS A 211 28.86 63.85 -17.22
N SER A 212 28.44 63.22 -18.32
CA SER A 212 28.89 63.59 -19.67
C SER A 212 28.43 65.00 -20.07
N LYS A 213 27.19 65.37 -19.71
CA LYS A 213 26.61 66.69 -19.97
C LYS A 213 27.33 67.78 -19.17
N LYS A 214 27.58 67.54 -17.88
CA LYS A 214 28.34 68.45 -17.00
C LYS A 214 29.79 68.67 -17.48
N ARG A 215 30.45 67.62 -17.98
CA ARG A 215 31.79 67.75 -18.60
C ARG A 215 31.79 68.57 -19.89
N LYS A 216 30.70 68.54 -20.66
CA LYS A 216 30.53 69.36 -21.88
C LYS A 216 30.24 70.83 -21.57
N THR A 217 29.44 71.13 -20.54
CA THR A 217 29.19 72.52 -20.11
C THR A 217 30.42 73.19 -19.51
N ILE A 218 31.27 72.46 -18.76
CA ILE A 218 32.53 73.00 -18.21
C ILE A 218 33.56 73.33 -19.31
N LYS A 219 33.49 72.67 -20.47
CA LYS A 219 34.37 72.93 -21.63
C LYS A 219 33.79 73.92 -22.66
N GLY A 220 32.60 74.47 -22.42
CA GLY A 220 31.80 75.18 -23.43
C GLY A 220 31.59 76.68 -23.24
N GLU A 221 32.22 77.35 -22.26
CA GLU A 221 32.11 78.82 -22.12
C GLU A 221 33.40 79.54 -22.54
N PRO A 222 33.45 80.14 -23.75
CA PRO A 222 34.39 81.22 -24.01
C PRO A 222 33.84 82.50 -23.38
N LYS A 223 34.53 83.02 -22.36
CA LYS A 223 34.33 84.37 -21.83
C LYS A 223 34.47 85.37 -22.99
N LYS A 224 33.37 86.01 -23.39
CA LYS A 224 33.42 87.27 -24.14
C LYS A 224 34.14 88.30 -23.26
N ARG A 225 35.39 88.61 -23.60
CA ARG A 225 36.02 89.87 -23.17
C ARG A 225 35.62 90.94 -24.18
N GLN A 226 34.75 91.85 -23.75
CA GLN A 226 34.68 93.19 -24.30
C GLN A 226 36.05 93.86 -24.12
N GLY A 227 36.59 94.41 -25.19
CA GLY A 227 37.77 95.25 -25.18
C GLY A 227 37.52 96.44 -26.11
N TRP A 228 37.38 97.60 -25.46
CA TRP A 228 37.54 99.00 -25.90
C TRP A 228 37.70 99.29 -27.39
#